data_AF-A0A9E4BLD0-F1
#
_entry.id   AF-A0A9E4BLD0-F1
#
_cell.length_a   1.000
_cell.length_b   1.000
_cell.length_c   1.000
_cell.angle_alpha   90.00
_cell.angle_beta   90.00
_cell.angle_gamma   90.00
#
_symmetry.space_group_name_H-M   'P 1'
#
loop_
_entity.id
_entity.type
_entity.pdbx_description
1 polymer ?
#
loop_
_entity_poly.entity_id
_entity_poly.type
_entity_poly.pdbx_seq_one_letter_code
_entity_poly.pdbx_strand_id
1 'polypeptide(L)'
;MIEFLNERFIPVAVNNSRLQRQADDEGRFLRLISWQGRYGYSFEEAQARLEDIDHGLNHQGLYVVTTEGEVLGSRNRLFPGGKASVHGVGSDPDRFLWMLRRALANWENRKTQREVLEIEDLGYRDSTFSWTGYPEDGLVLHLGVRDLPREVDARPSGMKREAHNQDYIWFRREEVLSMVPPDAVVGDVVPLPEGLIRRLVRYHLADYVRGETSSWPSEAIRDAAMTLTVTEKTSEWVDLRLSGSAQLFSEGSWYEGACRERGLDASLLGYLRFDRRVERFARFDVVAVGSRWGGTDYNVRQEDLEPAPIGIAMTIAGQEARDRIAPHACQSRGGLERYFNA
;
A
#
# COMPACT_ATOMS: atom_id res chain seq x y z
N MET A 1 3.55 10.04 -24.30
CA MET A 1 3.16 8.73 -23.73
C MET A 1 1.82 8.82 -23.01
N ILE A 2 1.64 9.75 -22.07
CA ILE A 2 0.38 9.93 -21.32
C ILE A 2 -0.81 10.21 -22.25
N GLU A 3 -0.66 11.16 -23.19
CA GLU A 3 -1.67 11.45 -24.21
C GLU A 3 -2.05 10.20 -25.03
N PHE A 4 -1.06 9.48 -25.56
CA PHE A 4 -1.28 8.23 -26.28
C PHE A 4 -2.02 7.16 -25.47
N LEU A 5 -1.74 7.04 -24.17
CA LEU A 5 -2.48 6.15 -23.27
C LEU A 5 -3.94 6.59 -23.15
N ASN A 6 -4.18 7.87 -22.90
CA ASN A 6 -5.52 8.41 -22.66
C ASN A 6 -6.40 8.42 -23.92
N GLU A 7 -5.81 8.52 -25.11
CA GLU A 7 -6.55 8.56 -26.37
C GLU A 7 -6.87 7.19 -26.95
N ARG A 8 -6.06 6.16 -26.65
CA ARG A 8 -6.12 4.86 -27.32
C ARG A 8 -6.42 3.69 -26.39
N PHE A 9 -6.33 3.90 -25.08
CA PHE A 9 -6.52 2.87 -24.07
C PHE A 9 -7.39 3.40 -22.93
N ILE A 10 -7.97 2.46 -22.17
CA ILE A 10 -8.61 2.74 -20.89
C ILE A 10 -7.63 2.28 -19.82
N PRO A 11 -6.87 3.19 -19.17
CA PRO A 11 -5.93 2.80 -18.14
C PRO A 11 -6.69 2.35 -16.89
N VAL A 12 -6.35 1.15 -16.39
CA VAL A 12 -6.89 0.61 -15.13
C VAL A 12 -5.72 0.21 -14.25
N ALA A 13 -5.79 0.58 -12.97
CA ALA A 13 -4.88 0.12 -11.94
C ALA A 13 -5.65 -0.73 -10.93
N VAL A 14 -5.07 -1.87 -10.54
CA VAL A 14 -5.72 -2.81 -9.63
C VAL A 14 -4.77 -3.26 -8.53
N ASN A 15 -5.32 -3.67 -7.39
CA ASN A 15 -4.55 -4.28 -6.32
C ASN A 15 -4.33 -5.77 -6.61
N ASN A 16 -3.20 -6.10 -7.22
CA ASN A 16 -2.85 -7.47 -7.58
C ASN A 16 -2.78 -8.43 -6.37
N SER A 17 -2.32 -7.96 -5.21
CA SER A 17 -2.14 -8.80 -4.02
C SER A 17 -3.42 -9.51 -3.60
N ARG A 18 -4.56 -8.81 -3.75
CA ARG A 18 -5.90 -9.33 -3.49
C ARG A 18 -6.44 -10.11 -4.68
N LEU A 19 -6.58 -9.44 -5.83
CA LEU A 19 -7.26 -9.98 -7.00
C LEU A 19 -6.70 -11.34 -7.45
N GLN A 20 -5.38 -11.54 -7.40
CA GLN A 20 -4.79 -12.79 -7.87
C GLN A 20 -5.28 -14.02 -7.10
N ARG A 21 -5.76 -13.85 -5.85
CA ARG A 21 -6.23 -14.94 -4.96
C ARG A 21 -7.74 -14.95 -4.70
N GLN A 22 -8.50 -14.06 -5.34
CA GLN A 22 -9.95 -13.98 -5.13
C GLN A 22 -10.70 -15.02 -5.95
N ALA A 23 -11.72 -15.61 -5.34
CA ALA A 23 -12.57 -16.62 -5.98
C ALA A 23 -13.76 -16.03 -6.79
N ASP A 24 -13.82 -14.71 -6.98
CA ASP A 24 -14.86 -14.04 -7.76
C ASP A 24 -14.42 -13.67 -9.18
N ASP A 25 -15.35 -13.11 -9.97
CA ASP A 25 -15.11 -12.82 -11.39
C ASP A 25 -14.01 -11.79 -11.63
N GLU A 26 -13.79 -10.83 -10.71
CA GLU A 26 -12.66 -9.91 -10.80
C GLU A 26 -11.32 -10.65 -10.67
N GLY A 27 -11.21 -11.53 -9.66
CA GLY A 27 -10.02 -12.35 -9.48
C GLY A 27 -9.77 -13.32 -10.63
N ARG A 28 -10.84 -13.96 -11.13
CA ARG A 28 -10.80 -14.83 -12.32
C ARG A 28 -10.31 -14.05 -13.54
N PHE A 29 -10.85 -12.85 -13.77
CA PHE A 29 -10.44 -12.02 -14.90
C PHE A 29 -8.96 -11.62 -14.84
N LEU A 30 -8.47 -11.22 -13.66
CA LEU A 30 -7.03 -10.94 -13.51
C LEU A 30 -6.17 -12.19 -13.79
N ARG A 31 -6.57 -13.37 -13.27
CA ARG A 31 -5.83 -14.62 -13.52
C ARG A 31 -5.83 -14.99 -15.00
N LEU A 32 -6.96 -14.85 -15.69
CA LEU A 32 -7.06 -15.08 -17.15
C LEU A 32 -5.99 -14.27 -17.89
N ILE A 33 -5.89 -12.98 -17.59
CA ILE A 33 -4.96 -12.04 -18.20
C ILE A 33 -3.51 -12.43 -17.88
N SER A 34 -3.22 -12.63 -16.61
CA SER A 34 -1.84 -12.79 -16.14
C SER A 34 -1.25 -14.16 -16.47
N TRP A 35 -2.05 -15.23 -16.52
CA TRP A 35 -1.60 -16.53 -17.03
C TRP A 35 -1.10 -16.43 -18.48
N GLN A 36 -1.80 -15.69 -19.34
CA GLN A 36 -1.34 -15.42 -20.69
C GLN A 36 -0.13 -14.48 -20.71
N GLY A 37 -0.26 -13.32 -20.06
CA GLY A 37 0.68 -12.23 -20.20
C GLY A 37 2.03 -12.50 -19.53
N ARG A 38 2.00 -12.93 -18.26
CA ARG A 38 3.19 -13.17 -17.44
C ARG A 38 3.78 -14.55 -17.66
N TYR A 39 2.94 -15.57 -17.77
CA TYR A 39 3.37 -16.97 -17.84
C TYR A 39 3.39 -17.55 -19.25
N GLY A 40 2.83 -16.84 -20.24
CA GLY A 40 2.91 -17.23 -21.65
C GLY A 40 1.95 -18.34 -22.06
N TYR A 41 0.96 -18.67 -21.23
CA TYR A 41 -0.06 -19.66 -21.56
C TYR A 41 -0.94 -19.19 -22.73
N SER A 42 -1.49 -20.15 -23.49
CA SER A 42 -2.57 -19.87 -24.44
C SER A 42 -3.82 -19.37 -23.69
N PHE A 43 -4.79 -18.82 -24.43
CA PHE A 43 -6.06 -18.38 -23.84
C PHE A 43 -6.80 -19.56 -23.18
N GLU A 44 -6.84 -20.70 -23.87
CA GLU A 44 -7.47 -21.94 -23.40
C GLU A 44 -6.74 -22.52 -22.18
N GLU A 45 -5.41 -22.50 -22.18
CA GLU A 45 -4.59 -22.92 -21.05
C GLU A 45 -4.80 -22.02 -19.82
N ALA A 46 -4.94 -20.71 -20.03
CA ALA A 46 -5.24 -19.76 -18.97
C ALA A 46 -6.65 -19.95 -18.40
N GLN A 47 -7.64 -20.21 -19.26
CA GLN A 47 -9.01 -20.54 -18.85
C GLN A 47 -9.08 -21.79 -17.96
N ALA A 48 -8.27 -22.81 -18.26
CA ALA A 48 -8.19 -24.02 -17.46
C ALA A 48 -7.60 -23.79 -16.04
N ARG A 49 -7.05 -22.61 -15.75
CA ARG A 49 -6.36 -22.26 -14.49
C ARG A 49 -7.06 -21.16 -13.69
N LEU A 50 -8.29 -20.78 -14.04
CA LEU A 50 -9.00 -19.67 -13.37
C LEU A 50 -9.39 -19.98 -11.92
N GLU A 51 -9.58 -21.26 -11.58
CA GLU A 51 -9.93 -21.71 -10.23
C GLU A 51 -8.72 -21.89 -9.31
N ASP A 52 -7.50 -21.85 -9.87
CA ASP A 52 -6.29 -21.95 -9.08
C ASP A 52 -6.04 -20.62 -8.37
N ILE A 53 -6.47 -20.53 -7.11
CA ILE A 53 -6.33 -19.34 -6.24
C ILE A 53 -5.16 -19.45 -5.24
N ASP A 54 -4.53 -20.63 -5.14
CA ASP A 54 -3.44 -20.91 -4.18
C ASP A 54 -2.14 -21.34 -4.88
N HIS A 55 -1.96 -20.89 -6.12
CA HIS A 55 -0.80 -21.18 -6.96
C HIS A 55 0.56 -20.77 -6.37
N GLY A 56 0.59 -19.89 -5.35
CA GLY A 56 1.84 -19.36 -4.76
C GLY A 56 2.67 -18.45 -5.68
N LEU A 57 2.22 -18.24 -6.92
CA LEU A 57 2.85 -17.39 -7.93
C LEU A 57 2.43 -15.91 -7.81
N ASN A 58 3.22 -14.97 -8.39
CA ASN A 58 2.93 -13.53 -8.39
C ASN A 58 2.40 -13.09 -9.76
N HIS A 59 1.26 -12.40 -9.82
CA HIS A 59 0.60 -12.00 -11.07
C HIS A 59 0.81 -10.52 -11.46
N GLN A 60 1.67 -9.79 -10.74
CA GLN A 60 2.02 -8.41 -11.04
C GLN A 60 2.57 -8.24 -12.47
N GLY A 61 2.12 -7.23 -13.18
CA GLY A 61 2.60 -6.93 -14.53
C GLY A 61 1.89 -5.72 -15.12
N LEU A 62 2.29 -5.36 -16.34
CA LEU A 62 1.54 -4.43 -17.19
C LEU A 62 0.96 -5.23 -18.34
N TYR A 63 -0.34 -5.09 -18.58
CA TYR A 63 -1.06 -5.86 -19.58
C TYR A 63 -1.89 -4.92 -20.45
N VAL A 64 -1.97 -5.21 -21.74
CA VAL A 64 -2.95 -4.63 -22.66
C VAL A 64 -3.86 -5.77 -23.07
N VAL A 65 -5.15 -5.62 -22.81
CA VAL A 65 -6.12 -6.70 -22.91
C VAL A 65 -7.39 -6.23 -23.61
N THR A 66 -8.11 -7.17 -24.23
CA THR A 66 -9.50 -6.95 -24.65
C THR A 66 -10.44 -7.04 -23.45
N THR A 67 -11.70 -6.64 -23.65
CA THR A 67 -12.76 -6.76 -22.64
C THR A 67 -13.06 -8.22 -22.27
N GLU A 68 -12.71 -9.17 -23.14
CA GLU A 68 -12.85 -10.61 -22.91
C GLU A 68 -11.59 -11.24 -22.29
N GLY A 69 -10.56 -10.44 -21.99
CA GLY A 69 -9.35 -10.89 -21.31
C GLY A 69 -8.28 -11.49 -22.23
N GLU A 70 -8.38 -11.34 -23.55
CA GLU A 70 -7.30 -11.69 -24.47
C GLU A 70 -6.13 -10.71 -24.31
N VAL A 71 -4.92 -11.23 -24.12
CA VAL A 71 -3.72 -10.38 -23.98
C VAL A 71 -3.14 -10.01 -25.33
N LEU A 72 -3.09 -8.71 -25.62
CA LEU A 72 -2.50 -8.14 -26.83
C LEU A 72 -1.06 -7.68 -26.62
N GLY A 73 -0.66 -7.44 -25.36
CA GLY A 73 0.69 -7.08 -24.97
C GLY A 73 0.91 -7.23 -23.47
N SER A 74 2.13 -7.60 -23.07
CA SER A 74 2.49 -7.69 -21.65
C SER A 74 3.93 -7.26 -21.39
N ARG A 75 4.17 -6.75 -20.18
CA ARG A 75 5.49 -6.60 -19.57
C ARG A 75 5.51 -7.28 -18.21
N ASN A 76 6.70 -7.75 -17.82
CA ASN A 76 6.96 -8.72 -16.76
C ASN A 76 6.72 -10.19 -17.14
N ARG A 77 6.87 -10.54 -18.41
CA ARG A 77 6.86 -11.95 -18.84
C ARG A 77 8.04 -12.70 -18.22
N LEU A 78 7.76 -13.79 -17.53
CA LEU A 78 8.77 -14.77 -17.16
C LEU A 78 9.14 -15.54 -18.44
N PHE A 79 10.41 -15.47 -18.85
CA PHE A 79 10.90 -16.35 -19.90
C PHE A 79 11.08 -17.77 -19.33
N PRO A 80 10.98 -18.82 -20.17
CA PRO A 80 11.36 -20.17 -19.78
C PRO A 80 12.78 -20.13 -19.19
N GLY A 81 12.95 -20.57 -17.94
CA GLY A 81 14.18 -20.41 -17.17
C GLY A 81 14.10 -19.43 -15.99
N GLY A 82 12.92 -18.87 -15.68
CA GLY A 82 12.60 -18.28 -14.37
C GLY A 82 13.21 -16.91 -14.07
N LYS A 83 13.98 -16.30 -14.97
CA LYS A 83 14.50 -14.94 -14.77
C LYS A 83 13.45 -13.92 -15.23
N ALA A 84 12.79 -13.28 -14.27
CA ALA A 84 12.07 -12.03 -14.51
C ALA A 84 13.05 -11.02 -15.12
N SER A 85 12.57 -10.11 -15.98
CA SER A 85 13.44 -9.03 -16.46
C SER A 85 13.94 -8.25 -15.25
N VAL A 86 15.26 -8.14 -15.09
CA VAL A 86 15.96 -7.44 -13.98
C VAL A 86 15.60 -5.94 -13.89
N HIS A 87 14.84 -5.43 -14.87
CA HIS A 87 14.36 -4.07 -14.94
C HIS A 87 12.91 -4.07 -14.46
N GLY A 88 12.63 -3.35 -13.38
CA GLY A 88 11.31 -3.26 -12.77
C GLY A 88 10.20 -3.01 -13.78
N VAL A 89 9.01 -3.53 -13.47
CA VAL A 89 7.81 -3.35 -14.29
C VAL A 89 7.50 -1.85 -14.40
N GLY A 90 7.91 -1.21 -15.48
CA GLY A 90 7.68 0.22 -15.72
C GLY A 90 8.92 1.13 -15.71
N SER A 91 10.13 0.62 -15.46
CA SER A 91 11.34 1.47 -15.37
C SER A 91 11.91 1.92 -16.72
N ASP A 92 11.30 1.54 -17.84
CA ASP A 92 11.74 1.87 -19.20
C ASP A 92 10.52 2.35 -20.01
N PRO A 93 10.33 3.67 -20.19
CA PRO A 93 9.16 4.22 -20.85
C PRO A 93 9.13 3.89 -22.35
N ASP A 94 10.28 3.74 -23.00
CA ASP A 94 10.36 3.42 -24.43
C ASP A 94 9.90 1.99 -24.70
N ARG A 95 10.33 1.04 -23.87
CA ARG A 95 9.82 -0.35 -23.93
C ARG A 95 8.33 -0.43 -23.63
N PHE A 96 7.82 0.42 -22.73
CA PHE A 96 6.38 0.46 -22.45
C PHE A 96 5.60 1.00 -23.64
N LEU A 97 6.04 2.12 -24.22
CA LEU A 97 5.45 2.69 -25.43
C LEU A 97 5.48 1.71 -26.61
N TRP A 98 6.59 0.98 -26.79
CA TRP A 98 6.70 -0.07 -27.80
C TRP A 98 5.67 -1.18 -27.59
N MET A 99 5.48 -1.65 -26.35
CA MET A 99 4.47 -2.67 -26.03
C MET A 99 3.05 -2.17 -26.37
N LEU A 100 2.72 -0.93 -26.01
CA LEU A 100 1.41 -0.34 -26.32
C LEU A 100 1.17 -0.25 -27.84
N ARG A 101 2.17 0.21 -28.61
CA ARG A 101 2.07 0.30 -30.08
C ARG A 101 1.88 -1.08 -30.72
N ARG A 102 2.61 -2.09 -30.23
CA ARG A 102 2.46 -3.46 -30.73
C ARG A 102 1.09 -4.05 -30.39
N ALA A 103 0.59 -3.80 -29.18
CA ALA A 103 -0.73 -4.26 -28.79
C ALA A 103 -1.84 -3.62 -29.65
N LEU A 104 -1.71 -2.33 -29.98
CA LEU A 104 -2.63 -1.65 -30.90
C LEU A 104 -2.56 -2.21 -32.32
N ALA A 105 -1.37 -2.55 -32.83
CA ALA A 105 -1.24 -3.21 -34.14
C ALA A 105 -1.88 -4.61 -34.15
N ASN A 106 -1.86 -5.30 -33.01
CA ASN A 106 -2.51 -6.61 -32.85
C ASN A 106 -4.03 -6.52 -32.68
N TRP A 107 -4.58 -5.33 -32.37
CA TRP A 107 -6.01 -5.14 -32.12
C TRP A 107 -6.90 -5.59 -33.29
N GLU A 108 -6.46 -5.34 -34.53
CA GLU A 108 -7.20 -5.77 -35.73
C GLU A 108 -7.23 -7.29 -35.91
N ASN A 109 -6.27 -8.00 -35.31
CA ASN A 109 -6.14 -9.46 -35.39
C ASN A 109 -6.56 -10.17 -34.10
N ARG A 110 -7.27 -9.48 -33.21
CA ARG A 110 -7.75 -10.06 -31.95
C ARG A 110 -8.67 -11.25 -32.22
N LYS A 111 -8.54 -12.29 -31.39
CA LYS A 111 -9.39 -13.50 -31.44
C LYS A 111 -10.77 -13.25 -30.84
N THR A 112 -10.82 -12.39 -29.82
CA THR A 112 -12.03 -11.99 -29.11
C THR A 112 -12.73 -10.84 -29.84
N GLN A 113 -14.01 -10.98 -30.16
CA GLN A 113 -14.71 -10.10 -31.11
C GLN A 113 -15.92 -9.37 -30.52
N ARG A 114 -16.16 -9.42 -29.21
CA ARG A 114 -17.29 -8.67 -28.63
C ARG A 114 -17.16 -7.18 -28.91
N GLU A 115 -18.13 -6.65 -29.66
CA GLU A 115 -18.27 -5.22 -29.90
C GLU A 115 -18.87 -4.49 -28.70
N VAL A 116 -19.73 -5.18 -27.94
CA VAL A 116 -20.36 -4.69 -26.71
C VAL A 116 -20.23 -5.76 -25.63
N LEU A 117 -19.86 -5.33 -24.43
CA LEU A 117 -19.89 -6.14 -23.22
C LEU A 117 -20.75 -5.42 -22.19
N GLU A 118 -21.86 -6.04 -21.79
CA GLU A 118 -22.60 -5.59 -20.62
C GLU A 118 -21.87 -6.07 -19.37
N ILE A 119 -21.54 -5.14 -18.48
CA ILE A 119 -20.94 -5.44 -17.19
C ILE A 119 -22.08 -5.48 -16.19
N GLU A 120 -22.43 -6.69 -15.75
CA GLU A 120 -23.40 -6.91 -14.69
C GLU A 120 -22.76 -6.71 -13.32
N ASP A 121 -23.59 -6.49 -12.30
CA ASP A 121 -23.13 -6.57 -10.93
C ASP A 121 -22.56 -7.98 -10.65
N LEU A 122 -21.48 -8.04 -9.86
CA LEU A 122 -20.91 -9.31 -9.44
C LEU A 122 -21.97 -10.13 -8.68
N GLY A 123 -22.39 -11.26 -9.25
CA GLY A 123 -23.30 -12.20 -8.59
C GLY A 123 -22.71 -12.84 -7.33
N TYR A 124 -21.38 -12.80 -7.20
CA TYR A 124 -20.63 -13.26 -6.03
C TYR A 124 -19.41 -12.36 -5.81
N ARG A 125 -19.18 -11.99 -4.54
CA ARG A 125 -17.92 -11.38 -4.07
C ARG A 125 -17.27 -12.31 -3.07
N ASP A 126 -15.98 -12.54 -3.21
CA ASP A 126 -15.24 -13.39 -2.28
C ASP A 126 -15.18 -12.73 -0.89
N SER A 127 -15.94 -13.27 0.06
CA SER A 127 -16.04 -12.76 1.44
C SER A 127 -14.76 -12.91 2.25
N THR A 128 -13.80 -13.70 1.74
CA THR A 128 -12.46 -13.85 2.29
C THR A 128 -11.68 -12.55 2.31
N PHE A 129 -11.96 -11.69 1.34
CA PHE A 129 -11.38 -10.37 1.20
C PHE A 129 -12.46 -9.35 1.51
N SER A 130 -12.19 -8.48 2.48
CA SER A 130 -13.13 -7.43 2.82
C SER A 130 -13.10 -6.34 1.73
N TRP A 131 -14.23 -6.21 1.03
CA TRP A 131 -14.53 -5.17 0.05
C TRP A 131 -15.15 -3.92 0.68
N THR A 132 -15.61 -4.07 1.92
CA THR A 132 -16.42 -3.12 2.67
C THR A 132 -15.75 -2.92 4.02
N GLY A 133 -15.43 -1.67 4.35
CA GLY A 133 -14.62 -1.40 5.54
C GLY A 133 -13.92 -0.06 5.54
N TYR A 134 -14.06 0.69 4.44
CA TYR A 134 -13.72 2.10 4.42
C TYR A 134 -14.50 2.81 5.55
N PRO A 135 -13.83 3.53 6.45
CA PRO A 135 -14.48 4.17 7.60
C PRO A 135 -15.16 5.47 7.18
N GLU A 136 -16.39 5.38 6.67
CA GLU A 136 -17.18 6.52 6.16
C GLU A 136 -17.32 7.68 7.17
N ASP A 137 -17.48 7.32 8.43
CA ASP A 137 -17.69 8.23 9.56
C ASP A 137 -16.48 8.35 10.49
N GLY A 138 -15.38 7.69 10.13
CA GLY A 138 -14.11 7.74 10.86
C GLY A 138 -13.12 8.74 10.28
N LEU A 139 -11.83 8.39 10.40
CA LEU A 139 -10.71 9.19 9.92
C LEU A 139 -9.84 8.35 8.99
N VAL A 140 -9.54 8.92 7.83
CA VAL A 140 -8.58 8.36 6.88
C VAL A 140 -7.42 9.33 6.76
N LEU A 141 -6.21 8.82 6.99
CA LEU A 141 -4.98 9.59 6.78
C LEU A 141 -4.27 9.08 5.53
N HIS A 142 -3.77 10.00 4.72
CA HIS A 142 -2.71 9.74 3.77
C HIS A 142 -1.38 9.73 4.52
N LEU A 143 -0.56 8.72 4.23
CA LEU A 143 0.78 8.60 4.75
C LEU A 143 1.76 8.69 3.59
N GLY A 144 2.78 9.55 3.71
CA GLY A 144 3.96 9.56 2.84
C GLY A 144 5.22 9.18 3.62
N VAL A 145 6.10 8.38 3.01
CA VAL A 145 7.38 7.96 3.61
C VAL A 145 8.54 8.17 2.65
N ARG A 146 9.69 8.60 3.19
CA ARG A 146 10.93 8.78 2.43
C ARG A 146 12.17 8.64 3.30
N ASP A 147 13.30 8.33 2.66
CA ASP A 147 14.60 8.56 3.28
C ASP A 147 14.82 10.08 3.44
N LEU A 148 15.39 10.47 4.59
CA LEU A 148 15.80 11.85 4.82
C LEU A 148 17.24 12.08 4.32
N PRO A 149 17.64 13.34 4.08
CA PRO A 149 19.01 13.66 3.71
C PRO A 149 20.02 13.09 4.73
N ARG A 150 21.11 12.52 4.21
CA ARG A 150 22.27 12.09 5.01
C ARG A 150 23.34 13.15 4.93
N GLU A 151 24.17 13.23 5.96
CA GLU A 151 25.35 14.09 5.96
C GLU A 151 26.32 13.69 4.84
N VAL A 152 26.52 12.39 4.64
CA VAL A 152 27.19 11.81 3.47
C VAL A 152 26.25 10.81 2.80
N ASP A 153 25.86 11.08 1.56
CA ASP A 153 24.95 10.22 0.80
C ASP A 153 25.68 9.58 -0.40
N ALA A 154 26.21 8.38 -0.17
CA ALA A 154 26.94 7.60 -1.18
C ALA A 154 26.02 6.80 -2.13
N ARG A 155 24.69 6.91 -1.97
CA ARG A 155 23.74 6.16 -2.80
C ARG A 155 23.74 6.72 -4.23
N PRO A 156 23.60 5.85 -5.25
CA PRO A 156 23.45 6.32 -6.62
C PRO A 156 22.14 7.13 -6.77
N SER A 157 22.14 8.09 -7.69
CA SER A 157 20.96 8.88 -8.06
C SER A 157 19.80 8.00 -8.57
N GLY A 158 18.58 8.56 -8.57
CA GLY A 158 17.37 7.83 -8.96
C GLY A 158 16.74 7.10 -7.78
N MET A 159 16.09 5.96 -8.04
CA MET A 159 15.19 5.30 -7.06
C MET A 159 15.85 5.02 -5.70
N LYS A 160 17.12 4.58 -5.67
CA LYS A 160 17.83 4.33 -4.40
C LYS A 160 17.98 5.60 -3.54
N ARG A 161 17.96 6.81 -4.11
CA ARG A 161 18.13 8.07 -3.38
C ARG A 161 16.85 8.88 -3.24
N GLU A 162 16.00 8.87 -4.25
CA GLU A 162 14.85 9.77 -4.41
C GLU A 162 13.50 9.08 -4.17
N ALA A 163 13.51 7.76 -3.91
CA ALA A 163 12.28 7.04 -3.65
C ALA A 163 11.51 7.62 -2.46
N HIS A 164 10.20 7.62 -2.64
CA HIS A 164 9.20 7.83 -1.63
C HIS A 164 8.09 6.84 -1.90
N ASN A 165 7.33 6.53 -0.86
CA ASN A 165 6.16 5.67 -0.99
C ASN A 165 5.01 6.25 -0.18
N GLN A 166 3.84 5.64 -0.30
CA GLN A 166 2.63 6.09 0.38
C GLN A 166 1.77 4.90 0.82
N ASP A 167 0.97 5.14 1.85
CA ASP A 167 -0.08 4.24 2.29
C ASP A 167 -1.24 5.06 2.88
N TYR A 168 -2.28 4.38 3.37
CA TYR A 168 -3.37 5.00 4.10
C TYR A 168 -3.52 4.41 5.50
N ILE A 169 -3.98 5.23 6.43
CA ILE A 169 -4.29 4.81 7.81
C ILE A 169 -5.79 4.97 8.02
N TRP A 170 -6.44 3.88 8.42
CA TRP A 170 -7.87 3.90 8.73
C TRP A 170 -8.09 3.87 10.23
N PHE A 171 -9.01 4.73 10.69
CA PHE A 171 -9.58 4.73 12.03
C PHE A 171 -11.10 4.76 11.93
N ARG A 172 -11.77 3.98 12.78
CA ARG A 172 -13.22 4.03 12.92
C ARG A 172 -13.65 5.22 13.76
N ARG A 173 -14.93 5.56 13.70
CA ARG A 173 -15.50 6.69 14.44
C ARG A 173 -15.25 6.55 15.95
N GLU A 174 -15.52 5.40 16.53
CA GLU A 174 -15.33 5.15 17.96
C GLU A 174 -13.88 5.34 18.40
N GLU A 175 -12.93 5.02 17.52
CA GLU A 175 -11.50 5.19 17.78
C GLU A 175 -11.12 6.66 17.74
N VAL A 176 -11.62 7.41 16.75
CA VAL A 176 -11.44 8.87 16.64
C VAL A 176 -11.99 9.56 17.89
N LEU A 177 -13.20 9.19 18.33
CA LEU A 177 -13.80 9.74 19.54
C LEU A 177 -12.98 9.40 20.79
N SER A 178 -12.39 8.20 20.87
CA SER A 178 -11.55 7.80 22.00
C SER A 178 -10.22 8.57 22.11
N MET A 179 -9.80 9.26 21.03
CA MET A 179 -8.61 10.12 21.06
C MET A 179 -8.86 11.45 21.79
N VAL A 180 -10.11 11.89 21.90
CA VAL A 180 -10.46 13.24 22.37
C VAL A 180 -11.29 13.12 23.65
N PRO A 181 -10.77 13.56 24.82
CA PRO A 181 -11.54 13.53 26.05
C PRO A 181 -12.83 14.37 25.93
N PRO A 182 -14.02 13.84 26.30
CA PRO A 182 -15.28 14.58 26.19
C PRO A 182 -15.26 15.94 26.92
N ASP A 183 -14.60 15.95 28.09
CA ASP A 183 -14.46 17.10 28.97
C ASP A 183 -13.04 17.70 28.95
N ALA A 184 -12.31 17.55 27.84
CA ALA A 184 -10.93 18.01 27.68
C ALA A 184 -10.65 19.37 28.34
N VAL A 185 -9.62 19.47 29.19
CA VAL A 185 -9.15 20.71 29.79
C VAL A 185 -7.80 21.06 29.19
N VAL A 186 -7.55 22.35 28.93
CA VAL A 186 -6.24 22.78 28.43
C VAL A 186 -5.16 22.37 29.42
N GLY A 187 -4.11 21.71 28.92
CA GLY A 187 -3.06 21.10 29.72
C GLY A 187 -3.26 19.61 30.03
N ASP A 188 -4.45 19.03 29.77
CA ASP A 188 -4.66 17.60 29.90
C ASP A 188 -3.70 16.84 28.99
N VAL A 189 -3.11 15.78 29.54
CA VAL A 189 -2.26 14.84 28.80
C VAL A 189 -2.91 13.47 28.92
N VAL A 190 -3.37 12.95 27.79
CA VAL A 190 -4.00 11.63 27.73
C VAL A 190 -3.18 10.67 26.87
N PRO A 191 -2.98 9.43 27.30
CA PRO A 191 -2.36 8.42 26.45
C PRO A 191 -3.31 8.10 25.29
N LEU A 192 -2.73 7.89 24.11
CA LEU A 192 -3.48 7.31 23.00
C LEU A 192 -3.87 5.87 23.38
N PRO A 193 -5.08 5.38 23.03
CA PRO A 193 -5.47 4.00 23.33
C PRO A 193 -4.45 2.97 22.82
N GLU A 194 -4.14 1.97 23.64
CA GLU A 194 -3.06 1.01 23.39
C GLU A 194 -3.20 0.27 22.05
N GLY A 195 -4.43 -0.14 21.68
CA GLY A 195 -4.69 -0.78 20.39
C GLY A 195 -4.38 0.14 19.19
N LEU A 196 -4.60 1.45 19.32
CA LEU A 196 -4.25 2.41 18.27
C LEU A 196 -2.74 2.61 18.16
N ILE A 197 -2.04 2.67 19.30
CA ILE A 197 -0.57 2.71 19.32
C ILE A 197 -0.02 1.47 18.63
N ARG A 198 -0.45 0.27 19.05
CA ARG A 198 -0.02 -1.00 18.45
C ARG A 198 -0.27 -1.03 16.95
N ARG A 199 -1.47 -0.62 16.49
CA ARG A 199 -1.81 -0.60 15.08
C ARG A 199 -0.94 0.37 14.27
N LEU A 200 -0.75 1.59 14.76
CA LEU A 200 0.10 2.60 14.12
C LEU A 200 1.55 2.12 14.01
N VAL A 201 2.10 1.63 15.10
CA VAL A 201 3.49 1.19 15.18
C VAL A 201 3.72 -0.04 14.30
N ARG A 202 2.82 -1.03 14.32
CA ARG A 202 3.04 -2.29 13.61
C ARG A 202 2.87 -2.20 12.11
N TYR A 203 1.94 -1.37 11.65
CA TYR A 203 1.55 -1.35 10.24
C TYR A 203 2.03 -0.10 9.50
N HIS A 204 2.19 1.03 10.19
CA HIS A 204 2.40 2.32 9.53
C HIS A 204 3.80 2.89 9.77
N LEU A 205 4.45 2.55 10.88
CA LEU A 205 5.86 2.87 11.14
C LEU A 205 6.79 1.76 10.61
N ALA A 206 6.87 1.63 9.28
CA ALA A 206 7.70 0.62 8.63
C ALA A 206 8.49 1.18 7.43
N ASP A 207 9.58 0.51 7.06
CA ASP A 207 10.44 0.92 5.94
C ASP A 207 9.97 0.31 4.61
N TYR A 208 8.98 0.95 4.01
CA TYR A 208 8.52 0.67 2.64
C TYR A 208 8.90 1.79 1.65
N VAL A 209 9.98 2.54 1.90
CA VAL A 209 10.41 3.68 1.05
C VAL A 209 10.63 3.28 -0.42
N ARG A 210 11.32 2.15 -0.67
CA ARG A 210 11.74 1.71 -2.02
C ARG A 210 10.96 0.52 -2.56
N GLY A 211 10.09 -0.07 -1.75
CA GLY A 211 9.41 -1.32 -2.07
C GLY A 211 8.54 -1.78 -0.90
N GLU A 212 8.35 -3.08 -0.78
CA GLU A 212 7.45 -3.68 0.21
C GLU A 212 8.23 -4.27 1.39
N THR A 213 7.67 -4.11 2.58
CA THR A 213 8.14 -4.80 3.78
C THR A 213 6.96 -5.39 4.52
N SER A 214 7.17 -6.52 5.18
CA SER A 214 6.13 -7.13 6.01
C SER A 214 5.88 -6.26 7.26
N SER A 215 4.62 -6.22 7.69
CA SER A 215 4.22 -5.64 8.97
C SER A 215 5.07 -6.16 10.13
N TRP A 216 5.21 -5.36 11.18
CA TRP A 216 5.89 -5.80 12.38
C TRP A 216 5.04 -6.84 13.13
N PRO A 217 5.63 -7.98 13.52
CA PRO A 217 4.96 -8.89 14.44
C PRO A 217 4.86 -8.23 15.82
N SER A 218 3.94 -8.70 16.68
CA SER A 218 3.62 -8.02 17.93
C SER A 218 4.83 -7.93 18.89
N GLU A 219 5.65 -8.98 18.89
CA GLU A 219 6.89 -9.09 19.68
C GLU A 219 8.02 -8.17 19.21
N ALA A 220 7.88 -7.54 18.03
CA ALA A 220 8.88 -6.61 17.54
C ALA A 220 8.82 -5.23 18.22
N ILE A 221 7.70 -4.91 18.88
CA ILE A 221 7.57 -3.67 19.65
C ILE A 221 8.43 -3.81 20.92
N ARG A 222 9.54 -3.08 20.97
CA ARG A 222 10.40 -2.99 22.16
C ARG A 222 9.89 -1.93 23.12
N ASP A 223 9.51 -0.79 22.58
CA ASP A 223 8.87 0.30 23.30
C ASP A 223 7.96 1.10 22.36
N ALA A 224 6.83 1.60 22.87
CA ALA A 224 5.94 2.49 22.13
C ALA A 224 5.04 3.27 23.07
N ALA A 225 5.09 4.59 22.97
CA ALA A 225 4.25 5.49 23.75
C ALA A 225 3.81 6.69 22.90
N MET A 226 2.54 7.04 22.98
CA MET A 226 1.99 8.23 22.32
C MET A 226 1.00 8.90 23.25
N THR A 227 1.09 10.21 23.37
CA THR A 227 0.20 11.04 24.18
C THR A 227 -0.36 12.19 23.36
N LEU A 228 -1.57 12.61 23.71
CA LEU A 228 -2.24 13.78 23.21
C LEU A 228 -2.32 14.81 24.33
N THR A 229 -1.78 15.99 24.10
CA THR A 229 -1.87 17.12 25.02
C THR A 229 -2.90 18.12 24.50
N VAL A 230 -3.88 18.50 25.31
CA VAL A 230 -4.83 19.56 24.97
C VAL A 230 -4.12 20.91 25.06
N THR A 231 -3.98 21.58 23.93
CA THR A 231 -3.26 22.86 23.82
C THR A 231 -4.19 24.06 23.77
N GLU A 232 -5.38 23.89 23.18
CA GLU A 232 -6.42 24.92 23.14
C GLU A 232 -7.81 24.25 23.13
N LYS A 233 -8.81 24.95 23.67
CA LYS A 233 -10.21 24.51 23.66
C LYS A 233 -11.16 25.68 23.49
N THR A 234 -12.15 25.49 22.64
CA THR A 234 -13.33 26.34 22.51
C THR A 234 -14.61 25.50 22.63
N SER A 235 -15.78 26.13 22.48
CA SER A 235 -17.05 25.39 22.35
C SER A 235 -17.11 24.55 21.06
N GLU A 236 -16.38 24.94 20.02
CA GLU A 236 -16.47 24.32 18.70
C GLU A 236 -15.29 23.38 18.39
N TRP A 237 -14.10 23.64 18.94
CA TRP A 237 -12.88 22.95 18.57
C TRP A 237 -12.01 22.59 19.78
N VAL A 238 -11.20 21.55 19.63
CA VAL A 238 -10.10 21.20 20.54
C VAL A 238 -8.83 21.03 19.73
N ASP A 239 -7.77 21.76 20.11
CA ASP A 239 -6.45 21.60 19.51
C ASP A 239 -5.59 20.71 20.39
N LEU A 240 -5.01 19.68 19.77
CA LEU A 240 -4.23 18.66 20.42
C LEU A 240 -2.81 18.66 19.84
N ARG A 241 -1.82 18.47 20.71
CA ARG A 241 -0.45 18.14 20.31
C ARG A 241 -0.21 16.66 20.56
N LEU A 242 0.14 15.94 19.51
CA LEU A 242 0.63 14.56 19.62
C LEU A 242 2.13 14.58 19.90
N SER A 243 2.57 13.79 20.89
CA SER A 243 3.99 13.49 21.11
C SER A 243 4.13 11.99 21.36
N GLY A 244 5.17 11.37 20.81
CA GLY A 244 5.38 9.94 21.03
C GLY A 244 6.72 9.43 20.54
N SER A 245 6.95 8.15 20.78
CA SER A 245 8.12 7.41 20.33
C SER A 245 7.75 5.95 20.07
N ALA A 246 8.53 5.30 19.21
CA ALA A 246 8.44 3.88 18.96
C ALA A 246 9.82 3.29 18.67
N GLN A 247 10.13 2.18 19.32
CA GLN A 247 11.31 1.37 19.07
C GLN A 247 10.88 -0.04 18.65
N LEU A 248 11.30 -0.42 17.45
CA LEU A 248 10.94 -1.67 16.78
C LEU A 248 12.20 -2.43 16.42
N PHE A 249 12.17 -3.73 16.66
CA PHE A 249 13.24 -4.63 16.29
C PHE A 249 12.69 -6.02 15.99
N SER A 250 13.13 -6.62 14.90
CA SER A 250 12.83 -8.03 14.62
C SER A 250 14.01 -8.71 13.97
N GLU A 251 14.22 -9.96 14.34
CA GLU A 251 15.07 -10.89 13.62
C GLU A 251 14.25 -11.68 12.61
N GLY A 252 14.83 -11.98 11.46
CA GLY A 252 14.19 -12.75 10.40
C GLY A 252 15.18 -13.36 9.43
N SER A 253 14.64 -14.23 8.58
CA SER A 253 15.34 -14.80 7.44
C SER A 253 14.65 -14.30 6.18
N TRP A 254 15.18 -13.23 5.62
CA TRP A 254 14.62 -12.60 4.43
C TRP A 254 15.19 -13.30 3.19
N TYR A 255 16.43 -12.98 2.84
CA TYR A 255 17.14 -13.56 1.69
C TYR A 255 18.59 -13.88 2.06
N GLU A 256 19.24 -14.68 1.22
CA GLU A 256 20.65 -15.05 1.38
C GLU A 256 21.54 -13.79 1.32
N GLY A 257 22.29 -13.53 2.40
CA GLY A 257 23.15 -12.33 2.54
C GLY A 257 22.46 -11.10 3.12
N ALA A 258 21.16 -11.18 3.49
CA ALA A 258 20.49 -10.10 4.20
C ALA A 258 21.04 -9.93 5.62
N CYS A 259 21.00 -8.69 6.14
CA CYS A 259 21.03 -8.51 7.60
C CYS A 259 19.84 -9.28 8.19
N ARG A 260 20.11 -10.15 9.17
CA ARG A 260 19.06 -10.92 9.85
C ARG A 260 18.20 -10.04 10.74
N GLU A 261 18.66 -8.83 11.04
CA GLU A 261 18.00 -7.87 11.89
C GLU A 261 17.44 -6.72 11.06
N ARG A 262 16.27 -6.23 11.47
CA ARG A 262 15.73 -4.94 11.03
C ARG A 262 15.17 -4.19 12.22
N GLY A 263 15.15 -2.87 12.12
CA GLY A 263 14.54 -2.05 13.15
C GLY A 263 14.27 -0.62 12.73
N LEU A 264 13.53 0.05 13.60
CA LEU A 264 13.14 1.45 13.49
C LEU A 264 13.13 2.04 14.91
N ASP A 265 13.77 3.20 15.06
CA ASP A 265 13.68 4.03 16.24
C ASP A 265 13.21 5.41 15.80
N ALA A 266 12.01 5.82 16.19
CA ALA A 266 11.37 7.03 15.71
C ALA A 266 10.68 7.81 16.83
N SER A 267 10.75 9.14 16.71
CA SER A 267 9.96 10.08 17.51
C SER A 267 8.85 10.69 16.66
N LEU A 268 7.70 10.91 17.27
CA LEU A 268 6.50 11.48 16.65
C LEU A 268 6.16 12.83 17.26
N LEU A 269 5.78 13.76 16.39
CA LEU A 269 5.23 15.06 16.75
C LEU A 269 4.07 15.37 15.83
N GLY A 270 2.97 15.89 16.37
CA GLY A 270 1.89 16.36 15.53
C GLY A 270 1.00 17.41 16.15
N TYR A 271 0.22 18.05 15.28
CA TYR A 271 -0.73 19.10 15.61
C TYR A 271 -2.06 18.75 14.98
N LEU A 272 -3.08 18.59 15.82
CA LEU A 272 -4.39 18.10 15.44
C LEU A 272 -5.44 19.14 15.86
N ARG A 273 -6.52 19.25 15.09
CA ARG A 273 -7.71 20.04 15.44
C ARG A 273 -8.95 19.19 15.28
N PHE A 274 -9.69 19.02 16.36
CA PHE A 274 -10.93 18.26 16.37
C PHE A 274 -12.14 19.21 16.37
N ASP A 275 -13.05 19.06 15.40
CA ASP A 275 -14.37 19.71 15.38
C ASP A 275 -15.33 18.96 16.29
N ARG A 276 -15.80 19.63 17.34
CA ARG A 276 -16.75 19.04 18.29
C ARG A 276 -18.19 19.00 17.75
N ARG A 277 -18.50 19.80 16.73
CA ARG A 277 -19.86 19.91 16.18
C ARG A 277 -20.17 18.76 15.23
N VAL A 278 -19.18 18.33 14.45
CA VAL A 278 -19.30 17.20 13.52
C VAL A 278 -18.54 15.95 13.99
N GLU A 279 -17.84 16.06 15.12
CA GLU A 279 -17.05 14.99 15.75
C GLU A 279 -16.01 14.38 14.79
N ARG A 280 -15.22 15.24 14.13
CA ARG A 280 -14.18 14.84 13.17
C ARG A 280 -12.94 15.71 13.32
N PHE A 281 -11.78 15.17 12.98
CA PHE A 281 -10.57 16.00 12.82
C PHE A 281 -10.68 16.87 11.56
N ALA A 282 -10.48 18.17 11.73
CA ALA A 282 -10.33 19.14 10.63
C ALA A 282 -8.86 19.40 10.28
N ARG A 283 -7.94 19.01 11.18
CA ARG A 283 -6.50 18.99 10.95
C ARG A 283 -5.90 17.76 11.62
N PHE A 284 -4.98 17.10 10.94
CA PHE A 284 -4.22 15.99 11.49
C PHE A 284 -2.84 16.00 10.84
N ASP A 285 -1.91 16.79 11.34
CA ASP A 285 -0.55 16.86 10.78
C ASP A 285 0.40 16.17 11.75
N VAL A 286 0.88 14.98 11.40
CA VAL A 286 1.84 14.23 12.22
C VAL A 286 3.06 13.90 11.39
N VAL A 287 4.24 14.05 11.99
CA VAL A 287 5.50 13.56 11.44
C VAL A 287 6.13 12.56 12.41
N ALA A 288 6.65 11.47 11.87
CA ALA A 288 7.57 10.59 12.56
C ALA A 288 8.95 10.71 11.90
N VAL A 289 9.98 10.95 12.70
CA VAL A 289 11.37 11.06 12.23
C VAL A 289 12.23 10.15 13.08
N GLY A 290 13.11 9.41 12.43
CA GLY A 290 13.87 8.37 13.12
C GLY A 290 15.00 7.79 12.30
N SER A 291 15.56 6.69 12.81
CA SER A 291 16.56 5.87 12.14
C SER A 291 16.00 4.50 11.86
N ARG A 292 16.18 4.02 10.62
CA ARG A 292 15.87 2.65 10.19
C ARG A 292 17.15 1.89 9.87
N TRP A 293 17.16 0.58 10.09
CA TRP A 293 18.27 -0.30 9.71
C TRP A 293 17.77 -1.67 9.27
N GLY A 294 18.67 -2.42 8.63
CA GLY A 294 18.37 -3.72 8.03
C GLY A 294 17.62 -3.61 6.71
N GLY A 295 17.08 -4.74 6.28
CA GLY A 295 16.35 -4.85 5.02
C GLY A 295 15.52 -6.13 4.96
N THR A 296 14.48 -6.12 4.13
CA THR A 296 13.66 -7.29 3.82
C THR A 296 13.76 -7.62 2.33
N ASP A 297 13.15 -8.73 1.90
CA ASP A 297 13.24 -9.25 0.52
C ASP A 297 12.94 -8.22 -0.56
N TYR A 298 11.90 -7.42 -0.31
CA TYR A 298 11.28 -6.59 -1.34
C TYR A 298 11.40 -5.09 -1.08
N ASN A 299 12.13 -4.65 -0.04
CA ASN A 299 12.28 -3.22 0.27
C ASN A 299 13.57 -2.60 -0.30
N VAL A 300 14.33 -3.36 -1.09
CA VAL A 300 15.49 -2.86 -1.88
C VAL A 300 16.57 -2.20 -1.01
N ARG A 301 16.88 -2.83 0.14
CA ARG A 301 17.90 -2.38 1.11
C ARG A 301 19.19 -3.22 1.12
N GLN A 302 19.38 -4.13 0.16
CA GLN A 302 20.53 -5.06 0.09
C GLN A 302 21.90 -4.39 0.28
N GLU A 303 22.06 -3.16 -0.21
CA GLU A 303 23.31 -2.39 -0.17
C GLU A 303 23.25 -1.19 0.81
N ASP A 304 22.22 -1.13 1.67
CA ASP A 304 21.90 0.07 2.48
C ASP A 304 21.31 -0.33 3.84
N LEU A 305 22.00 -1.24 4.53
CA LEU A 305 21.55 -1.92 5.75
C LEU A 305 21.86 -1.13 7.02
N GLU A 306 22.87 -0.26 7.00
CA GLU A 306 23.28 0.56 8.14
C GLU A 306 22.17 1.51 8.60
N PRO A 307 22.17 1.94 9.87
CA PRO A 307 21.26 2.97 10.36
C PRO A 307 21.26 4.21 9.47
N ALA A 308 20.07 4.62 9.04
CA ALA A 308 19.90 5.80 8.20
C ALA A 308 18.60 6.54 8.53
N PRO A 309 18.55 7.86 8.30
CA PRO A 309 17.41 8.67 8.70
C PRO A 309 16.22 8.46 7.75
N ILE A 310 15.03 8.32 8.35
CA ILE A 310 13.75 8.11 7.67
C ILE A 310 12.72 9.10 8.20
N GLY A 311 11.80 9.53 7.34
CA GLY A 311 10.69 10.42 7.68
C GLY A 311 9.38 9.86 7.16
N ILE A 312 8.36 9.91 8.01
CA ILE A 312 6.98 9.55 7.70
C ILE A 312 6.11 10.77 8.03
N ALA A 313 5.23 11.16 7.11
CA ALA A 313 4.26 12.23 7.32
C ALA A 313 2.84 11.66 7.16
N MET A 314 1.92 12.09 8.02
CA MET A 314 0.53 11.67 8.02
C MET A 314 -0.36 12.90 8.01
N THR A 315 -1.26 12.97 7.04
CA THR A 315 -2.23 14.05 6.87
C THR A 315 -3.62 13.50 6.58
N ILE A 316 -4.68 14.28 6.81
CA ILE A 316 -6.04 13.86 6.39
C ILE A 316 -6.02 13.56 4.89
N ALA A 317 -6.56 12.40 4.50
CA ALA A 317 -6.64 11.99 3.09
C ALA A 317 -7.65 12.84 2.30
N GLY A 318 -7.52 12.82 0.98
CA GLY A 318 -8.52 13.40 0.09
C GLY A 318 -9.85 12.61 0.09
N GLN A 319 -10.76 12.99 -0.81
CA GLN A 319 -12.08 12.36 -0.95
C GLN A 319 -12.25 11.63 -2.29
N GLU A 320 -11.21 11.54 -3.11
CA GLU A 320 -11.28 10.85 -4.39
C GLU A 320 -11.26 9.33 -4.19
N ALA A 321 -11.66 8.56 -5.21
CA ALA A 321 -11.65 7.10 -5.13
C ALA A 321 -10.26 6.53 -4.76
N ARG A 322 -9.18 7.18 -5.20
CA ARG A 322 -7.79 6.80 -4.86
C ARG A 322 -7.44 6.98 -3.37
N ASP A 323 -8.17 7.84 -2.66
CA ASP A 323 -7.96 8.13 -1.25
C ASP A 323 -8.68 7.11 -0.35
N ARG A 324 -9.49 6.24 -0.96
CA ARG A 324 -10.28 5.20 -0.28
C ARG A 324 -9.63 3.81 -0.37
N ILE A 325 -8.35 3.77 -0.77
CA ILE A 325 -7.57 2.54 -0.82
C ILE A 325 -7.31 2.06 0.60
N ALA A 326 -7.52 0.76 0.84
CA ALA A 326 -7.24 0.16 2.13
C ALA A 326 -5.75 0.14 2.46
N PRO A 327 -5.37 0.26 3.75
CA PRO A 327 -3.99 0.12 4.18
C PRO A 327 -3.31 -1.11 3.59
N HIS A 328 -2.02 -1.04 3.29
CA HIS A 328 -1.27 -2.19 2.76
C HIS A 328 -1.40 -3.42 3.70
N ALA A 329 -1.38 -3.20 5.02
CA ALA A 329 -1.54 -4.26 6.00
C ALA A 329 -2.84 -5.07 5.85
N CYS A 330 -3.87 -4.52 5.20
CA CYS A 330 -5.16 -5.15 4.98
C CYS A 330 -5.21 -6.01 3.70
N GLN A 331 -4.10 -6.23 2.98
CA GLN A 331 -4.13 -6.90 1.66
C GLN A 331 -4.29 -8.42 1.71
N SER A 332 -4.04 -9.06 2.86
CA SER A 332 -4.18 -10.50 3.03
C SER A 332 -5.60 -10.92 3.43
N ARG A 333 -5.90 -12.23 3.28
CA ARG A 333 -7.13 -12.86 3.78
C ARG A 333 -7.36 -12.55 5.26
N GLY A 334 -8.55 -12.03 5.60
CA GLY A 334 -8.87 -11.57 6.96
C GLY A 334 -8.03 -10.38 7.45
N GLY A 335 -7.31 -9.69 6.55
CA GLY A 335 -6.39 -8.62 6.89
C GLY A 335 -7.07 -7.42 7.54
N LEU A 336 -8.30 -7.09 7.15
CA LEU A 336 -9.04 -5.97 7.72
C LEU A 336 -9.44 -6.21 9.19
N GLU A 337 -9.90 -7.42 9.51
CA GLU A 337 -10.24 -7.80 10.89
C GLU A 337 -8.98 -7.76 11.77
N ARG A 338 -7.88 -8.36 11.28
CA ARG A 338 -6.58 -8.30 11.95
C ARG A 338 -6.07 -6.89 12.13
N TYR A 339 -6.34 -6.02 11.16
CA TYR A 339 -5.93 -4.62 11.20
C TYR A 339 -6.65 -3.88 12.32
N PHE A 340 -7.98 -3.98 12.40
CA PHE A 340 -8.75 -3.28 13.45
C PHE A 340 -8.62 -3.91 14.84
N ASN A 341 -8.25 -5.19 14.95
CA ASN A 341 -8.08 -5.91 16.22
C ASN A 341 -6.62 -5.98 16.73
N ALA A 342 -5.73 -5.12 16.20
CA ALA A 342 -4.27 -5.24 16.33
C ALA A 342 -3.65 -4.87 17.67
#